data_AF-K0IBM1-F1
#
_entry.id   AF-K0IBM1-F1
#
_cell.length_a   1.000
_cell.length_b   1.000
_cell.length_c   1.000
_cell.angle_alpha   90.00
_cell.angle_beta   90.00
_cell.angle_gamma   90.00
#
_symmetry.space_group_name_H-M   'P 1'
#
loop_
_entity.id
_entity.type
_entity.pdbx_description
1 polymer ?
#
loop_
_entity_poly.entity_id
_entity_poly.type
_entity_poly.pdbx_seq_one_letter_code
_entity_poly.pdbx_strand_id
1 'polypeptide(L)' 'MGVFYFIFILWEAFASKRMNLSSFSMTSSIEWLQFYPPAEHSYLELPAVSSNF' A
#
# COMPACT_ATOMS: atom_id res chain seq x y z
N MET A 1 14.72 2.40 -24.49
CA MET A 1 13.37 3.02 -24.50
C MET A 1 12.55 2.69 -23.26
N GLY A 2 12.44 1.42 -22.83
CA GLY A 2 11.62 1.05 -21.66
C GLY A 2 11.98 1.77 -20.35
N VAL A 3 13.27 1.98 -20.06
CA VAL A 3 13.71 2.69 -18.84
C VAL A 3 13.26 4.15 -18.82
N PHE A 4 13.36 4.86 -19.95
CA PHE A 4 12.88 6.25 -20.04
C PHE A 4 11.37 6.34 -19.86
N TYR A 5 10.62 5.37 -20.39
CA TYR A 5 9.17 5.31 -20.20
C TYR A 5 8.80 4.99 -18.75
N PHE A 6 9.54 4.10 -18.09
CA PHE A 6 9.37 3.82 -16.66
C PHE A 6 9.58 5.07 -15.80
N ILE A 7 10.63 5.85 -16.08
CA ILE A 7 10.88 7.13 -15.38
C ILE A 7 9.73 8.13 -15.61
N PHE A 8 9.21 8.21 -16.84
CA PHE A 8 8.08 9.07 -17.15
C PHE A 8 6.80 8.66 -16.39
N ILE A 9 6.51 7.36 -16.31
CA ILE A 9 5.37 6.85 -15.53
C ILE A 9 5.51 7.22 -14.05
N LEU A 10 6.70 7.06 -13.46
CA LEU A 10 6.93 7.46 -12.07
C LEU A 10 6.72 8.95 -11.86
N TRP A 11 7.27 9.79 -12.74
CA TRP A 11 7.11 11.24 -12.65
C TRP A 11 5.64 11.67 -12.77
N GLU A 12 4.89 11.11 -13.73
CA GLU A 12 3.46 11.40 -13.90
C GLU A 12 2.65 10.97 -12.67
N ALA A 13 2.91 9.78 -12.13
CA ALA A 13 2.21 9.26 -10.96
C ALA A 13 2.39 10.19 -9.74
N PHE A 14 3.60 10.73 -9.52
CA PHE A 14 3.84 11.69 -8.43
C PHE A 14 3.26 13.08 -8.72
N ALA A 15 3.28 13.53 -9.97
CA ALA A 15 2.75 14.84 -10.35
C ALA A 15 1.22 14.91 -10.23
N SER A 16 0.50 13.83 -10.58
CA SER A 16 -0.97 13.80 -10.57
C SER A 16 -1.59 13.63 -9.18
N LYS A 17 -0.82 13.23 -8.16
CA LYS A 17 -1.25 13.11 -6.74
C LYS A 17 -2.58 12.38 -6.56
N ARG A 18 -2.80 11.32 -7.34
CA ARG A 18 -4.03 10.51 -7.26
C ARG A 18 -4.08 9.77 -5.93
N MET A 19 -5.08 10.07 -5.11
CA MET A 19 -5.30 9.35 -3.85
C MET A 19 -5.81 7.94 -4.12
N ASN A 20 -5.31 6.97 -3.36
CA ASN A 20 -5.79 5.60 -3.43
C ASN A 20 -7.16 5.49 -2.74
N LEU A 21 -8.15 4.89 -3.41
CA LEU A 21 -9.51 4.70 -2.87
C LEU A 21 -9.63 3.38 -2.09
N SER A 22 -8.95 2.33 -2.54
CA SER A 22 -8.92 1.01 -1.90
C SER A 22 -7.81 0.14 -2.49
N SER A 23 -7.34 -0.85 -1.73
CA SER A 23 -6.45 -1.87 -2.27
C SER A 23 -7.23 -2.88 -3.11
N PHE A 24 -6.65 -3.29 -4.25
CA PHE A 24 -7.13 -4.42 -5.04
C PHE A 24 -6.47 -5.76 -4.62
N SER A 25 -5.61 -5.75 -3.61
CA SER A 25 -4.95 -6.96 -3.11
C SER A 25 -5.89 -7.84 -2.30
N MET A 26 -5.55 -9.13 -2.20
CA MET A 26 -6.19 -10.04 -1.26
C MET A 26 -5.76 -9.71 0.17
N THR A 27 -6.68 -9.84 1.13
CA THR A 27 -6.45 -9.62 2.57
C THR A 27 -5.61 -10.74 3.23
N SER A 28 -4.82 -11.48 2.46
CA SER A 28 -3.93 -12.53 2.97
C SER A 28 -2.74 -11.96 3.77
N SER A 29 -2.43 -10.68 3.58
CA SER A 29 -1.41 -9.96 4.35
C SER A 29 -2.00 -8.69 4.94
N ILE A 30 -1.66 -8.45 6.21
CA ILE A 30 -2.26 -7.38 7.03
C ILE A 30 -1.85 -5.97 6.59
N GLU A 31 -0.72 -5.82 5.89
CA GLU A 31 -0.23 -4.54 5.38
C GLU A 31 -1.23 -3.87 4.41
N TRP A 32 -2.03 -4.65 3.68
CA TRP A 32 -3.02 -4.13 2.75
C TRP A 32 -4.26 -3.52 3.43
N LEU A 33 -4.40 -3.72 4.74
CA LEU A 33 -5.46 -3.12 5.55
C LEU A 33 -5.05 -1.75 6.12
N GLN A 34 -3.80 -1.32 5.91
CA GLN A 34 -3.32 -0.01 6.37
C GLN A 34 -3.71 1.13 5.41
N PHE A 35 -3.61 2.36 5.89
CA PHE A 35 -3.78 3.56 5.07
C PHE A 35 -2.62 3.76 4.08
N TYR A 36 -2.87 4.57 3.05
CA TYR A 36 -1.87 5.00 2.07
C TYR A 36 -1.66 6.52 2.15
N PRO A 37 -0.59 7.02 2.79
CA PRO A 37 0.49 6.30 3.47
C PRO A 37 0.09 5.78 4.87
N PRO A 38 0.84 4.81 5.43
CA PRO A 38 0.63 4.36 6.80
C PRO A 38 1.02 5.47 7.80
N ALA A 39 0.35 5.49 8.95
CA ALA A 39 0.73 6.36 10.06
C ALA A 39 2.04 5.90 10.71
N GLU A 40 2.79 6.80 11.37
CA GLU A 40 4.04 6.45 12.06
C GLU A 40 3.84 5.34 13.10
N HIS A 41 2.73 5.42 13.84
CA HIS A 41 2.23 4.32 14.64
C HIS A 41 1.09 3.63 13.90
N SER A 42 1.45 2.68 13.04
CA SER A 42 0.53 2.10 12.06
C SER A 42 -0.52 1.14 12.65
N TYR A 43 -0.36 0.72 13.91
CA TYR A 43 -1.28 -0.17 14.61
C TYR A 43 -1.57 0.40 16.01
N LEU A 44 -2.83 0.45 16.41
CA LEU A 44 -3.21 0.80 17.79
C LEU A 44 -3.01 -0.37 18.75
N GLU A 45 -3.16 -1.59 18.25
CA GLU A 45 -2.99 -2.85 18.97
C GLU A 45 -2.39 -3.92 18.05
N LEU A 46 -1.73 -4.91 18.63
CA LEU A 46 -1.16 -6.02 17.88
C LEU A 46 -2.27 -6.96 17.39
N PRO A 47 -2.18 -7.47 16.15
CA PRO A 47 -3.17 -8.41 15.63
C PRO A 47 -3.16 -9.71 16.44
N ALA A 48 -4.34 -10.18 16.85
CA ALA A 48 -4.49 -11.47 17.50
C ALA A 48 -4.30 -12.60 16.48
N VAL A 49 -3.46 -13.57 16.81
CA VAL A 49 -3.24 -14.78 16.01
C VAL A 49 -3.72 -15.98 16.82
N SER A 50 -4.68 -16.73 16.30
CA SER A 50 -5.10 -18.01 16.88
C SER A 50 -4.45 -19.16 16.11
N SER A 51 -3.54 -19.90 16.75
CA SER A 51 -3.08 -21.19 16.22
C SER A 51 -4.14 -22.24 16.49
N ASN A 52 -4.89 -22.64 15.46
CA ASN A 52 -5.69 -23.86 15.52
C ASN A 52 -4.72 -25.03 15.34
N PHE A 53 -4.40 -25.71 16.44
CA PHE A 53 -3.77 -27.03 16.40
C PHE A 53 -4.84 -28.11 16.16
#